data_AF-A0A8T7CH40-F1
#
_entry.id   AF-A0A8T7CH40-F1
#
_cell.length_a   1.000
_cell.length_b   1.000
_cell.length_c   1.000
_cell.angle_alpha   90.00
_cell.angle_beta   90.00
_cell.angle_gamma   90.00
#
_symmetry.space_group_name_H-M   'P 1'
#
loop_
_entity.id
_entity.type
_entity.pdbx_description
1 polymer ?
#
loop_
_entity_poly.entity_id
_entity_poly.type
_entity_poly.pdbx_seq_one_letter_code
_entity_poly.pdbx_strand_id
1 'polypeptide(L)'
;MQSRLIFAITALTIISCSAVFAADHRDGPLAISDPAADLNDVYAFVNPNDPDEVILAATFMPFAGSHATFSDAVDYHFNLQGMTSGEKPLTIKCSFKNGDEIKCKGKKIKVKGDINEIATGKGTRVFAGLRDDPFYFDGAAFGATVATLTPQFSDPGTDTFEGANVLAIVLGIESDRLSKHGDETVFKFYASTHRKDGGDDDDDDDDDDGNDECESDDDDDDRSYYRGSDRQIDRTGRPAINTALIDLLASTGLKDQYNQAEDIDSWAPLFEMEIANNLAALDTLDGVVGNNLLPPMVLASVLVDDRLIIDVSIPECDAYLAVELGVPQCGGRTLERDVIDDTFGAVVGPGVSDFVPNTNNFLDEFPFMGEPVMRSR
;
A
#
# COMPACT_ATOMS: atom_id res chain seq x y z
N MET A 1 45.21 -35.13 39.03
CA MET A 1 44.29 -34.00 39.30
C MET A 1 43.91 -33.40 37.96
N GLN A 2 42.61 -33.21 37.75
CA GLN A 2 41.93 -33.13 36.44
C GLN A 2 42.33 -31.90 35.61
N SER A 3 42.54 -32.14 34.32
CA SER A 3 42.65 -31.13 33.26
C SER A 3 41.30 -30.44 33.05
N ARG A 4 41.25 -29.12 33.23
CA ARG A 4 40.07 -28.31 32.90
C ARG A 4 40.11 -27.97 31.42
N LEU A 5 39.32 -28.68 30.61
CA LEU A 5 38.96 -28.21 29.26
C LEU A 5 38.03 -26.99 29.42
N ILE A 6 38.49 -25.85 28.94
CA ILE A 6 37.65 -24.68 28.69
C ILE A 6 36.99 -24.93 27.34
N PHE A 7 35.71 -25.28 27.34
CA PHE A 7 34.88 -25.23 26.13
C PHE A 7 34.58 -23.76 25.84
N ALA A 8 35.29 -23.17 24.89
CA ALA A 8 34.83 -21.96 24.23
C ALA A 8 33.61 -22.35 23.39
N ILE A 9 32.42 -22.03 23.90
CA ILE A 9 31.20 -22.04 23.08
C ILE A 9 31.33 -20.84 22.16
N THR A 10 31.84 -21.06 20.96
CA THR A 10 31.71 -20.08 19.88
C THR A 10 30.22 -20.04 19.55
N ALA A 11 29.51 -19.04 20.07
CA ALA A 11 28.17 -18.73 19.62
C ALA A 11 28.28 -18.38 18.13
N LEU A 12 27.89 -19.33 17.27
CA LEU A 12 27.71 -19.09 15.86
C LEU A 12 26.48 -18.19 15.76
N THR A 13 26.69 -16.88 15.72
CA THR A 13 25.67 -15.92 15.32
C THR A 13 25.27 -16.28 13.91
N ILE A 14 24.15 -17.00 13.79
CA ILE A 14 23.42 -17.08 12.55
C ILE A 14 22.95 -15.65 12.30
N ILE A 15 23.70 -14.90 11.51
CA ILE A 15 23.18 -13.71 10.85
C ILE A 15 22.12 -14.27 9.91
N SER A 16 20.88 -14.41 10.42
CA SER A 16 19.73 -14.53 9.55
C SER A 16 19.84 -13.34 8.60
N CYS A 17 19.86 -13.61 7.29
CA CYS A 17 19.66 -12.57 6.30
C CYS A 17 18.32 -11.94 6.64
N SER A 18 18.34 -10.82 7.38
CA SER A 18 17.14 -10.04 7.62
C SER A 18 16.66 -9.65 6.23
N ALA A 19 15.51 -10.18 5.82
CA ALA A 19 14.83 -9.61 4.68
C ALA A 19 14.69 -8.12 5.00
N VAL A 20 15.24 -7.26 4.14
CA VAL A 20 15.02 -5.82 4.26
C VAL A 20 13.54 -5.64 3.95
N PHE A 21 12.73 -5.52 5.01
CA PHE A 21 11.32 -5.19 4.89
C PHE A 21 11.24 -3.71 4.57
N ALA A 22 10.80 -3.43 3.37
CA ALA A 22 10.54 -2.10 2.87
C ALA A 22 9.03 -1.81 3.10
N ALA A 23 8.59 -0.54 3.11
CA ALA A 23 7.23 -0.17 3.53
C ALA A 23 6.16 -0.84 2.65
N ASP A 24 5.36 -1.78 3.16
CA ASP A 24 4.49 -2.72 2.40
C ASP A 24 5.18 -3.59 1.32
N HIS A 25 6.34 -3.18 0.80
CA HIS A 25 7.12 -3.93 -0.17
C HIS A 25 7.51 -5.29 0.40
N ARG A 26 6.89 -6.35 -0.14
CA ARG A 26 7.10 -7.75 0.31
C ARG A 26 6.69 -7.97 1.76
N ASP A 27 5.60 -7.35 2.18
CA ASP A 27 5.16 -7.34 3.57
C ASP A 27 4.38 -8.59 4.02
N GLY A 28 4.53 -9.71 3.33
CA GLY A 28 3.95 -10.99 3.73
C GLY A 28 4.46 -12.14 2.86
N PRO A 29 4.46 -13.38 3.37
CA PRO A 29 4.76 -14.56 2.56
C PRO A 29 3.97 -14.63 1.25
N LEU A 30 2.69 -14.21 1.25
CA LEU A 30 1.87 -14.19 0.04
C LEU A 30 2.35 -13.15 -0.98
N ALA A 31 2.54 -11.89 -0.57
CA ALA A 31 3.08 -10.83 -1.42
C ALA A 31 4.46 -11.19 -1.99
N ILE A 32 5.35 -11.76 -1.17
CA ILE A 32 6.67 -12.27 -1.62
C ILE A 32 6.53 -13.34 -2.70
N SER A 33 5.58 -14.27 -2.52
CA SER A 33 5.36 -15.37 -3.45
C SER A 33 4.65 -14.94 -4.74
N ASP A 34 4.04 -13.77 -4.73
CA ASP A 34 3.24 -13.19 -5.80
C ASP A 34 3.68 -11.75 -6.14
N PRO A 35 4.86 -11.55 -6.77
CA PRO A 35 5.37 -10.21 -7.03
C PRO A 35 4.49 -9.33 -7.93
N ALA A 36 3.53 -9.91 -8.65
CA ALA A 36 2.60 -9.17 -9.50
C ALA A 36 1.43 -8.55 -8.72
N ALA A 37 1.17 -9.07 -7.52
CA ALA A 37 0.17 -8.59 -6.58
C ALA A 37 0.81 -7.95 -5.32
N ASP A 38 2.14 -7.85 -5.25
CA ASP A 38 2.88 -7.12 -4.19
C ASP A 38 2.58 -5.62 -4.33
N LEU A 39 1.79 -5.09 -3.40
CA LEU A 39 1.41 -3.69 -3.29
C LEU A 39 2.45 -2.96 -2.43
N ASN A 40 2.79 -1.73 -2.79
CA ASN A 40 3.91 -1.02 -2.18
C ASN A 40 3.42 0.19 -1.38
N ASP A 41 2.95 1.22 -2.07
CA ASP A 41 2.50 2.43 -1.40
C ASP A 41 1.31 3.04 -2.11
N VAL A 42 0.48 3.69 -1.32
CA VAL A 42 -0.63 4.52 -1.82
C VAL A 42 -0.42 6.00 -1.51
N TYR A 43 -0.94 6.81 -2.40
CA TYR A 43 -0.89 8.27 -2.35
C TYR A 43 -2.28 8.81 -2.65
N ALA A 44 -2.70 9.84 -1.90
CA ALA A 44 -3.97 10.51 -2.11
C ALA A 44 -3.81 11.99 -1.80
N PHE A 45 -4.05 12.84 -2.80
CA PHE A 45 -3.94 14.29 -2.64
C PHE A 45 -4.84 15.01 -3.64
N VAL A 46 -5.25 16.22 -3.32
CA VAL A 46 -5.92 17.12 -4.27
C VAL A 46 -4.89 17.60 -5.29
N ASN A 47 -5.23 17.59 -6.58
CA ASN A 47 -4.32 18.00 -7.63
C ASN A 47 -3.89 19.47 -7.42
N PRO A 48 -2.57 19.75 -7.30
CA PRO A 48 -2.09 21.11 -7.03
C PRO A 48 -2.38 22.11 -8.17
N ASN A 49 -2.65 21.60 -9.38
CA ASN A 49 -2.98 22.39 -10.56
C ASN A 49 -4.49 22.47 -10.85
N ASP A 50 -5.31 21.67 -10.17
CA ASP A 50 -6.77 21.63 -10.36
C ASP A 50 -7.48 21.17 -9.06
N PRO A 51 -8.01 22.10 -8.25
CA PRO A 51 -8.61 21.76 -6.95
C PRO A 51 -9.92 20.94 -7.06
N ASP A 52 -10.49 20.83 -8.27
CA ASP A 52 -11.67 20.01 -8.51
C ASP A 52 -11.30 18.55 -8.88
N GLU A 53 -10.01 18.19 -8.89
CA GLU A 53 -9.52 16.84 -9.18
C GLU A 53 -8.74 16.25 -7.99
N VAL A 54 -9.02 15.00 -7.67
CA VAL A 54 -8.28 14.20 -6.69
C VAL A 54 -7.38 13.22 -7.42
N ILE A 55 -6.13 13.14 -6.95
CA ILE A 55 -5.16 12.15 -7.40
C ILE A 55 -5.12 11.00 -6.40
N LEU A 56 -5.33 9.79 -6.90
CA LEU A 56 -5.10 8.55 -6.16
C LEU A 56 -4.03 7.76 -6.90
N ALA A 57 -3.00 7.32 -6.21
CA ALA A 57 -1.98 6.46 -6.80
C ALA A 57 -1.71 5.26 -5.92
N ALA A 58 -1.33 4.16 -6.57
CA ALA A 58 -0.81 2.98 -5.92
C ALA A 58 0.39 2.47 -6.71
N THR A 59 1.38 1.95 -6.00
CA THR A 59 2.62 1.40 -6.56
C THR A 59 2.67 -0.10 -6.26
N PHE A 60 3.28 -0.86 -7.17
CA PHE A 60 3.28 -2.32 -7.17
C PHE A 60 4.61 -2.83 -7.70
N MET A 61 4.92 -4.09 -7.37
CA MET A 61 6.13 -4.78 -7.81
C MET A 61 7.40 -3.99 -7.46
N PRO A 62 7.91 -4.15 -6.22
CA PRO A 62 9.05 -3.37 -5.76
C PRO A 62 10.32 -3.74 -6.51
N PHE A 63 11.19 -2.77 -6.75
CA PHE A 63 12.42 -2.93 -7.55
C PHE A 63 12.15 -3.46 -8.97
N ALA A 64 11.09 -2.97 -9.61
CA ALA A 64 10.69 -3.30 -10.96
C ALA A 64 11.84 -3.07 -11.97
N GLY A 65 12.13 -4.10 -12.78
CA GLY A 65 13.09 -4.00 -13.86
C GLY A 65 12.52 -3.26 -15.08
N SER A 66 13.38 -2.89 -16.03
CA SER A 66 12.97 -2.17 -17.26
C SER A 66 12.01 -2.93 -18.20
N HIS A 67 11.71 -4.20 -17.89
CA HIS A 67 10.77 -5.04 -18.64
C HIS A 67 9.63 -5.55 -17.73
N ALA A 68 9.45 -4.95 -16.55
CA ALA A 68 8.33 -5.26 -15.69
C ALA A 68 7.02 -4.90 -16.39
N THR A 69 6.01 -5.76 -16.23
CA THR A 69 4.68 -5.60 -16.83
C THR A 69 3.63 -5.91 -15.78
N PHE A 70 2.48 -5.25 -15.88
CA PHE A 70 1.32 -5.62 -15.09
C PHE A 70 0.78 -6.99 -15.51
N SER A 71 0.24 -7.73 -14.55
CA SER A 71 -0.32 -9.07 -14.78
C SER A 71 -1.79 -8.96 -15.19
N ASP A 72 -2.21 -9.75 -16.16
CA ASP A 72 -3.63 -9.93 -16.52
C ASP A 72 -4.39 -10.80 -15.51
N ALA A 73 -3.67 -11.57 -14.70
CA ALA A 73 -4.20 -12.42 -13.64
C ALA A 73 -4.39 -11.70 -12.28
N VAL A 74 -4.19 -10.38 -12.21
CA VAL A 74 -4.35 -9.59 -10.99
C VAL A 74 -5.29 -8.42 -11.25
N ASP A 75 -6.20 -8.19 -10.32
CA ASP A 75 -7.00 -6.98 -10.24
C ASP A 75 -6.44 -6.03 -9.18
N TYR A 76 -6.36 -4.77 -9.55
CA TYR A 76 -5.81 -3.69 -8.75
C TYR A 76 -6.95 -2.77 -8.31
N HIS A 77 -7.29 -2.80 -7.03
CA HIS A 77 -8.45 -2.13 -6.47
C HIS A 77 -8.05 -0.83 -5.75
N PHE A 78 -8.72 0.26 -6.09
CA PHE A 78 -8.70 1.51 -5.33
C PHE A 78 -10.04 1.65 -4.62
N ASN A 79 -10.03 1.66 -3.28
CA ASN A 79 -11.22 1.61 -2.45
C ASN A 79 -11.41 2.94 -1.71
N LEU A 80 -12.54 3.62 -1.94
CA LEU A 80 -12.88 4.88 -1.29
C LEU A 80 -14.18 4.79 -0.51
N GLN A 81 -14.21 5.24 0.74
CA GLN A 81 -15.43 5.32 1.53
C GLN A 81 -15.65 6.73 2.06
N GLY A 82 -16.81 7.32 1.77
CA GLY A 82 -17.21 8.61 2.36
C GLY A 82 -17.49 8.46 3.87
N MET A 83 -16.91 9.34 4.70
CA MET A 83 -16.95 9.20 6.17
C MET A 83 -18.34 9.36 6.79
N THR A 84 -19.23 10.13 6.18
CA THR A 84 -20.58 10.42 6.70
C THR A 84 -21.69 9.66 5.97
N SER A 85 -21.40 9.16 4.77
CA SER A 85 -22.39 8.49 3.91
C SER A 85 -22.95 7.17 4.47
N GLY A 86 -22.17 6.46 5.30
CA GLY A 86 -22.47 5.09 5.73
C GLY A 86 -22.56 4.07 4.57
N GLU A 87 -22.20 4.46 3.34
CA GLU A 87 -22.16 3.58 2.18
C GLU A 87 -20.94 2.64 2.28
N LYS A 88 -21.03 1.45 1.66
CA LYS A 88 -19.85 0.59 1.46
C LYS A 88 -18.81 1.31 0.59
N PRO A 89 -17.52 0.94 0.68
CA PRO A 89 -16.50 1.50 -0.19
C PRO A 89 -16.89 1.42 -1.68
N LEU A 90 -16.69 2.52 -2.38
CA LEU A 90 -16.60 2.59 -3.82
C LEU A 90 -15.26 1.96 -4.26
N THR A 91 -15.33 0.87 -5.00
CA THR A 91 -14.14 0.24 -5.60
C THR A 91 -14.00 0.64 -7.06
N ILE A 92 -12.80 1.07 -7.44
CA ILE A 92 -12.35 1.21 -8.83
C ILE A 92 -11.40 0.03 -9.08
N LYS A 93 -11.86 -0.95 -9.86
CA LYS A 93 -11.08 -2.11 -10.27
C LYS A 93 -10.36 -1.79 -11.58
N CYS A 94 -9.03 -1.79 -11.54
CA CYS A 94 -8.17 -1.70 -12.71
C CYS A 94 -7.63 -3.10 -13.04
N SER A 95 -7.75 -3.49 -14.30
CA SER A 95 -7.25 -4.77 -14.81
C SER A 95 -6.50 -4.56 -16.13
N PHE A 96 -5.67 -5.53 -16.48
CA PHE A 96 -4.81 -5.46 -17.65
C PHE A 96 -5.12 -6.55 -18.67
N LYS A 97 -4.91 -6.24 -19.94
CA LYS A 97 -4.95 -7.21 -21.04
C LYS A 97 -3.57 -7.29 -21.68
N ASN A 98 -3.00 -8.49 -21.71
CA ASN A 98 -1.66 -8.76 -22.25
C ASN A 98 -0.53 -7.90 -21.64
N GLY A 99 -0.76 -7.26 -20.49
CA GLY A 99 0.18 -6.32 -19.86
C GLY A 99 0.31 -4.95 -20.53
N ASP A 100 -0.30 -4.74 -21.71
CA ASP A 100 -0.10 -3.53 -22.53
C ASP A 100 -1.28 -2.54 -22.45
N GLU A 101 -2.45 -2.99 -22.00
CA GLU A 101 -3.68 -2.21 -21.97
C GLU A 101 -4.28 -2.21 -20.57
N ILE A 102 -4.59 -1.03 -20.02
CA ILE A 102 -5.28 -0.86 -18.74
C ILE A 102 -6.78 -0.60 -18.97
N LYS A 103 -7.61 -1.19 -18.10
CA LYS A 103 -9.05 -0.96 -18.03
C LYS A 103 -9.45 -0.74 -16.57
N CYS A 104 -9.88 0.47 -16.24
CA CYS A 104 -10.40 0.80 -14.90
C CYS A 104 -11.92 1.00 -14.94
N LYS A 105 -12.62 0.30 -14.04
CA LYS A 105 -14.09 0.31 -13.89
C LYS A 105 -14.49 0.53 -12.43
N GLY A 106 -15.48 1.38 -12.21
CA GLY A 106 -16.10 1.61 -10.90
C GLY A 106 -17.46 2.30 -11.06
N LYS A 107 -18.13 2.67 -9.95
CA LYS A 107 -19.40 3.43 -10.01
C LYS A 107 -19.16 4.74 -10.76
N LYS A 108 -19.78 4.89 -11.93
CA LYS A 108 -19.58 6.01 -12.87
C LYS A 108 -18.16 6.14 -13.44
N ILE A 109 -17.21 5.26 -13.15
CA ILE A 109 -15.84 5.35 -13.68
C ILE A 109 -15.65 4.25 -14.73
N LYS A 110 -15.21 4.65 -15.93
CA LYS A 110 -14.86 3.73 -17.02
C LYS A 110 -13.79 4.41 -17.87
N VAL A 111 -12.57 3.91 -17.79
CA VAL A 111 -11.42 4.40 -18.58
C VAL A 111 -10.66 3.20 -19.11
N LYS A 112 -10.14 3.33 -20.33
CA LYS A 112 -9.38 2.29 -21.02
C LYS A 112 -8.32 2.96 -21.90
N GLY A 113 -7.11 2.42 -21.92
CA GLY A 113 -6.05 2.86 -22.85
C GLY A 113 -4.76 2.08 -22.66
N ASP A 114 -3.72 2.52 -23.35
CA ASP A 114 -2.42 1.84 -23.38
C ASP A 114 -1.58 2.20 -22.15
N ILE A 115 -0.73 1.28 -21.72
CA ILE A 115 0.27 1.56 -20.69
C ILE A 115 1.27 2.62 -21.17
N ASN A 116 1.87 3.34 -20.24
CA ASN A 116 2.75 4.48 -20.48
C ASN A 116 2.11 5.68 -21.20
N GLU A 117 0.79 5.65 -21.43
CA GLU A 117 0.01 6.77 -21.95
C GLU A 117 -1.04 7.23 -20.93
N ILE A 118 -1.52 8.47 -21.08
CA ILE A 118 -2.61 9.00 -20.27
C ILE A 118 -3.94 8.68 -20.98
N ALA A 119 -4.68 7.73 -20.43
CA ALA A 119 -6.01 7.40 -20.92
C ALA A 119 -7.06 8.28 -20.22
N THR A 120 -8.01 8.82 -20.98
CA THR A 120 -9.06 9.72 -20.46
C THR A 120 -10.44 9.13 -20.67
N GLY A 121 -11.28 9.18 -19.64
CA GLY A 121 -12.72 8.96 -19.72
C GLY A 121 -13.48 10.19 -19.24
N LYS A 122 -14.79 10.04 -19.04
CA LYS A 122 -15.60 11.15 -18.52
C LYS A 122 -15.12 11.47 -17.11
N GLY A 123 -14.56 12.65 -16.86
CA GLY A 123 -14.15 13.15 -15.54
C GLY A 123 -13.17 12.25 -14.77
N THR A 124 -12.42 11.43 -15.50
CA THR A 124 -11.43 10.53 -14.93
C THR A 124 -10.31 10.34 -15.95
N ARG A 125 -9.06 10.36 -15.51
CA ARG A 125 -7.89 9.98 -16.30
C ARG A 125 -7.07 8.94 -15.55
N VAL A 126 -6.41 8.06 -16.27
CA VAL A 126 -5.53 7.04 -15.70
C VAL A 126 -4.20 7.01 -16.44
N PHE A 127 -3.14 6.82 -15.68
CA PHE A 127 -1.83 6.42 -16.17
C PHE A 127 -1.45 5.09 -15.51
N ALA A 128 -0.85 4.19 -16.26
CA ALA A 128 -0.20 3.01 -15.69
C ALA A 128 1.12 2.73 -16.39
N GLY A 129 2.18 2.48 -15.63
CA GLY A 129 3.50 2.21 -16.21
C GLY A 129 4.62 2.20 -15.17
N LEU A 130 5.84 1.97 -15.65
CA LEU A 130 7.04 2.01 -14.82
C LEU A 130 7.29 3.45 -14.36
N ARG A 131 7.67 3.64 -13.09
CA ARG A 131 8.03 4.94 -12.51
C ARG A 131 9.18 4.80 -11.52
N ASP A 132 9.91 5.90 -11.32
CA ASP A 132 10.82 6.04 -10.18
C ASP A 132 10.03 5.80 -8.89
N ASP A 133 10.64 5.14 -7.91
CA ASP A 133 9.96 4.81 -6.66
C ASP A 133 9.81 6.08 -5.81
N PRO A 134 8.58 6.58 -5.60
CA PRO A 134 8.38 7.81 -4.81
C PRO A 134 8.64 7.60 -3.32
N PHE A 135 8.70 6.36 -2.84
CA PHE A 135 8.92 6.06 -1.43
C PHE A 135 10.41 6.14 -1.09
N TYR A 136 10.73 6.72 0.07
CA TYR A 136 12.10 6.81 0.56
C TYR A 136 12.13 6.49 2.05
N PHE A 137 13.08 5.63 2.44
CA PHE A 137 13.22 5.15 3.82
C PHE A 137 14.53 4.40 4.03
N ASP A 138 15.14 4.55 5.21
CA ASP A 138 16.24 3.70 5.65
C ASP A 138 15.73 2.38 6.27
N GLY A 139 15.19 1.51 5.40
CA GLY A 139 14.69 0.19 5.79
C GLY A 139 15.75 -0.73 6.38
N ALA A 140 17.02 -0.56 5.99
CA ALA A 140 18.13 -1.32 6.57
C ALA A 140 18.40 -0.91 8.02
N ALA A 141 18.46 0.40 8.31
CA ALA A 141 18.59 0.92 9.67
C ALA A 141 17.36 0.61 10.52
N PHE A 142 16.15 0.66 9.95
CA PHE A 142 14.95 0.23 10.65
C PHE A 142 15.00 -1.25 11.04
N GLY A 143 15.29 -2.14 10.09
CA GLY A 143 15.43 -3.58 10.37
C GLY A 143 16.51 -3.87 11.43
N ALA A 144 17.63 -3.16 11.40
CA ALA A 144 18.67 -3.26 12.42
C ALA A 144 18.21 -2.70 13.78
N THR A 145 17.41 -1.63 13.79
CA THR A 145 16.80 -1.06 15.00
C THR A 145 15.86 -2.06 15.65
N VAL A 146 14.98 -2.70 14.88
CA VAL A 146 14.07 -3.76 15.36
C VAL A 146 14.86 -4.95 15.90
N ALA A 147 15.89 -5.40 15.19
CA ALA A 147 16.71 -6.55 15.60
C ALA A 147 17.52 -6.30 16.89
N THR A 148 17.95 -5.06 17.13
CA THR A 148 18.79 -4.70 18.28
C THR A 148 18.03 -4.03 19.42
N LEU A 149 16.78 -3.61 19.17
CA LEU A 149 15.98 -2.76 20.04
C LEU A 149 16.72 -1.47 20.43
N THR A 150 17.48 -0.90 19.51
CA THR A 150 18.27 0.33 19.69
C THR A 150 18.37 1.06 18.36
N PRO A 151 18.12 2.39 18.28
CA PRO A 151 18.19 3.14 17.02
C PRO A 151 19.51 2.94 16.27
N GLN A 152 19.43 2.64 14.97
CA GLN A 152 20.58 2.40 14.08
C GLN A 152 20.68 3.41 12.91
N PHE A 153 19.87 4.46 12.91
CA PHE A 153 19.87 5.49 11.86
C PHE A 153 21.12 6.38 11.90
N SER A 154 21.55 6.86 10.74
CA SER A 154 22.63 7.85 10.56
C SER A 154 22.09 9.15 9.98
N ASP A 155 22.84 10.25 10.11
CA ASP A 155 22.53 11.53 9.47
C ASP A 155 23.66 11.93 8.49
N PRO A 156 23.41 11.95 7.16
CA PRO A 156 22.15 11.56 6.51
C PRO A 156 21.91 10.04 6.58
N GLY A 157 20.64 9.65 6.46
CA GLY A 157 20.19 8.26 6.31
C GLY A 157 20.49 7.72 4.91
N THR A 158 20.24 6.43 4.69
CA THR A 158 20.39 5.80 3.36
C THR A 158 19.03 5.41 2.82
N ASP A 159 18.64 5.99 1.68
CA ASP A 159 17.41 5.58 1.01
C ASP A 159 17.55 4.17 0.41
N THR A 160 16.69 3.25 0.85
CA THR A 160 16.64 1.87 0.36
C THR A 160 16.18 1.78 -1.10
N PHE A 161 15.41 2.76 -1.56
CA PHE A 161 14.77 2.76 -2.88
C PHE A 161 15.45 3.67 -3.88
N GLU A 162 16.55 4.31 -3.50
CA GLU A 162 17.29 5.20 -4.41
C GLU A 162 17.65 4.47 -5.72
N GLY A 163 17.11 4.98 -6.82
CA GLY A 163 17.31 4.42 -8.16
C GLY A 163 16.64 3.06 -8.39
N ALA A 164 15.66 2.69 -7.57
CA ALA A 164 14.71 1.63 -7.84
C ALA A 164 13.59 2.15 -8.74
N ASN A 165 12.78 1.22 -9.29
CA ASN A 165 11.54 1.58 -9.95
C ASN A 165 10.41 0.72 -9.38
N VAL A 166 9.19 1.16 -9.62
CA VAL A 166 7.94 0.44 -9.32
C VAL A 166 7.02 0.47 -10.53
N LEU A 167 6.05 -0.42 -10.58
CA LEU A 167 4.89 -0.27 -11.45
C LEU A 167 3.87 0.63 -10.74
N ALA A 168 3.43 1.71 -11.39
CA ALA A 168 2.49 2.65 -10.81
C ALA A 168 1.17 2.66 -11.57
N ILE A 169 0.06 2.78 -10.85
CA ILE A 169 -1.25 3.18 -11.39
C ILE A 169 -1.62 4.50 -10.72
N VAL A 170 -1.90 5.53 -11.53
CA VAL A 170 -2.28 6.86 -11.07
C VAL A 170 -3.64 7.22 -11.68
N LEU A 171 -4.61 7.55 -10.83
CA LEU A 171 -5.96 7.97 -11.18
C LEU A 171 -6.11 9.46 -10.86
N GLY A 172 -6.54 10.26 -11.84
CA GLY A 172 -7.08 11.60 -11.63
C GLY A 172 -8.59 11.53 -11.76
N ILE A 173 -9.32 11.96 -10.72
CA ILE A 173 -10.78 11.83 -10.63
C ILE A 173 -11.38 13.18 -10.26
N GLU A 174 -12.30 13.70 -11.07
CA GLU A 174 -13.08 14.88 -10.69
C GLU A 174 -13.84 14.60 -9.37
N SER A 175 -13.73 15.50 -8.38
CA SER A 175 -14.27 15.32 -7.03
C SER A 175 -15.79 15.04 -7.02
N ASP A 176 -16.54 15.60 -7.98
CA ASP A 176 -17.99 15.38 -8.13
C ASP A 176 -18.38 13.94 -8.53
N ARG A 177 -17.38 13.11 -8.84
CA ARG A 177 -17.54 11.68 -9.16
C ARG A 177 -17.49 10.80 -7.93
N LEU A 178 -16.87 11.27 -6.86
CA LEU A 178 -16.72 10.54 -5.61
C LEU A 178 -17.99 10.61 -4.74
N SER A 179 -18.68 11.75 -4.73
CA SER A 179 -19.95 11.92 -4.00
C SER A 179 -21.09 12.40 -4.89
N LYS A 180 -22.33 12.31 -4.39
CA LYS A 180 -23.47 12.96 -5.06
C LYS A 180 -23.35 14.45 -4.82
N HIS A 181 -23.06 15.23 -5.85
CA HIS A 181 -23.12 16.71 -5.83
C HIS A 181 -22.38 17.40 -4.66
N GLY A 182 -21.30 16.81 -4.13
CA GLY A 182 -20.54 17.41 -3.02
C GLY A 182 -21.16 17.25 -1.64
N ASP A 183 -22.16 16.37 -1.47
CA ASP A 183 -22.78 16.07 -0.17
C ASP A 183 -21.79 15.43 0.84
N GLU A 184 -20.66 14.93 0.34
CA GLU A 184 -19.55 14.35 1.11
C GLU A 184 -18.23 14.80 0.48
N THR A 185 -17.30 15.26 1.33
CA THR A 185 -15.97 15.71 0.91
C THR A 185 -14.85 14.94 1.60
N VAL A 186 -15.14 14.16 2.65
CA VAL A 186 -14.11 13.44 3.40
C VAL A 186 -14.18 11.94 3.09
N PHE A 187 -13.08 11.40 2.58
CA PHE A 187 -12.99 10.02 2.13
C PHE A 187 -11.86 9.28 2.83
N LYS A 188 -12.12 8.00 3.12
CA LYS A 188 -11.12 7.02 3.54
C LYS A 188 -10.66 6.23 2.33
N PHE A 189 -9.35 6.11 2.11
CA PHE A 189 -8.75 5.47 0.94
C PHE A 189 -7.73 4.40 1.33
N TYR A 190 -7.80 3.26 0.63
CA TYR A 190 -6.77 2.22 0.61
C TYR A 190 -6.79 1.50 -0.75
N ALA A 191 -5.70 0.84 -1.09
CA ALA A 191 -5.64 -0.06 -2.23
C ALA A 191 -5.60 -1.53 -1.77
N SER A 192 -6.01 -2.42 -2.66
CA SER A 192 -5.81 -3.86 -2.49
C SER A 192 -5.61 -4.56 -3.83
N THR A 193 -4.98 -5.72 -3.81
CA THR A 193 -4.75 -6.54 -5.01
C THR A 193 -5.40 -7.89 -4.85
N HIS A 194 -6.02 -8.35 -5.94
CA HIS A 194 -6.81 -9.56 -5.96
C HIS A 194 -6.31 -10.47 -7.09
N ARG A 195 -5.94 -11.70 -6.74
CA ARG A 195 -5.58 -12.70 -7.75
C ARG A 195 -6.86 -13.27 -8.34
N LYS A 196 -6.99 -13.18 -9.67
CA LYS A 196 -8.07 -13.83 -10.41
C LYS A 196 -7.86 -15.34 -10.38
N ASP A 197 -8.93 -16.08 -10.21
CA ASP A 197 -8.91 -17.50 -10.51
C ASP A 197 -8.67 -17.68 -12.02
N GLY A 198 -7.85 -18.65 -12.42
CA GLY A 198 -7.44 -18.88 -13.82
C GLY A 198 -8.54 -19.38 -14.76
N GLY A 199 -9.78 -18.93 -14.58
CA GLY A 199 -10.83 -19.00 -15.60
C GLY A 199 -10.64 -17.81 -16.53
N ASP A 200 -10.47 -18.09 -17.82
CA ASP A 200 -10.49 -17.08 -18.87
C ASP A 200 -11.79 -16.26 -18.70
N ASP A 201 -11.69 -15.02 -18.19
CA ASP A 201 -12.74 -14.01 -18.30
C ASP A 201 -12.81 -13.58 -19.77
N ASP A 202 -13.26 -14.50 -20.62
CA ASP A 202 -13.89 -14.19 -21.90
C ASP A 202 -15.22 -13.50 -21.58
N ASP A 203 -15.15 -12.27 -21.05
CA ASP A 203 -16.23 -11.28 -21.04
C ASP A 203 -16.46 -10.79 -22.50
N ASP A 204 -16.66 -11.73 -23.42
CA ASP A 204 -17.30 -11.51 -24.71
C ASP A 204 -18.82 -11.56 -24.45
N ASP A 205 -19.35 -10.52 -23.80
CA ASP A 205 -20.77 -10.17 -23.91
C ASP A 205 -21.01 -9.61 -25.32
N ASP A 206 -20.90 -10.47 -26.34
CA ASP A 206 -21.47 -10.26 -27.66
C ASP A 206 -22.72 -11.15 -27.77
N ASP A 207 -23.84 -10.48 -28.04
CA ASP A 207 -25.18 -11.03 -28.27
C ASP A 207 -25.17 -12.30 -29.16
N ASP A 208 -25.71 -13.44 -28.70
CA ASP A 208 -26.49 -14.31 -29.58
C ASP A 208 -27.47 -15.26 -28.86
N ASP A 209 -28.65 -15.38 -29.47
CA ASP A 209 -29.79 -16.16 -29.07
C ASP A 209 -29.60 -17.68 -29.31
N GLY A 210 -30.14 -18.52 -28.42
CA GLY A 210 -30.88 -19.71 -28.86
C GLY A 210 -30.33 -21.11 -28.55
N ASN A 211 -30.97 -21.72 -27.54
CA ASN A 211 -31.58 -23.07 -27.53
C ASN A 211 -30.74 -24.37 -27.35
N ASP A 212 -31.12 -25.09 -26.29
CA ASP A 212 -31.17 -26.55 -26.01
C ASP A 212 -30.07 -27.50 -26.54
N GLU A 213 -29.43 -28.28 -25.65
CA GLU A 213 -29.90 -29.61 -25.20
C GLU A 213 -28.94 -30.20 -24.15
N CYS A 214 -29.50 -31.03 -23.27
CA CYS A 214 -28.84 -31.74 -22.18
C CYS A 214 -28.47 -33.18 -22.60
N GLU A 215 -27.27 -33.66 -22.26
CA GLU A 215 -26.96 -35.08 -22.10
C GLU A 215 -25.74 -35.31 -21.19
N SER A 216 -25.67 -36.51 -20.63
CA SER A 216 -25.29 -36.80 -19.25
C SER A 216 -24.03 -37.66 -19.06
N ASP A 217 -23.62 -37.71 -17.79
CA ASP A 217 -22.95 -38.79 -17.04
C ASP A 217 -21.40 -38.93 -17.01
N ASP A 218 -20.93 -38.83 -15.75
CA ASP A 218 -19.92 -39.63 -15.04
C ASP A 218 -18.43 -39.58 -15.44
N ASP A 219 -17.60 -38.93 -14.61
CA ASP A 219 -16.70 -39.60 -13.64
C ASP A 219 -15.67 -38.62 -13.02
N ASP A 220 -15.48 -38.80 -11.72
CA ASP A 220 -14.26 -38.58 -10.93
C ASP A 220 -13.75 -37.16 -10.52
N ASP A 221 -13.77 -37.00 -9.19
CA ASP A 221 -12.71 -36.49 -8.31
C ASP A 221 -12.61 -34.98 -8.03
N ASP A 222 -13.19 -34.59 -6.89
CA ASP A 222 -12.63 -33.68 -5.88
C ASP A 222 -12.05 -32.32 -6.31
N ARG A 223 -12.56 -31.72 -7.39
CA ARG A 223 -12.24 -30.33 -7.79
C ARG A 223 -13.31 -29.29 -7.43
N SER A 224 -14.25 -29.66 -6.57
CA SER A 224 -15.44 -28.84 -6.27
C SER A 224 -15.25 -27.87 -5.09
N TYR A 225 -14.12 -27.93 -4.36
CA TYR A 225 -13.88 -27.03 -3.21
C TYR A 225 -12.92 -25.85 -3.50
N TYR A 226 -12.41 -25.74 -4.73
CA TYR A 226 -11.50 -24.65 -5.16
C TYR A 226 -12.08 -23.77 -6.28
N ARG A 227 -13.41 -23.76 -6.46
CA ARG A 227 -14.09 -22.73 -7.25
C ARG A 227 -14.69 -21.72 -6.29
N GLY A 228 -14.02 -20.59 -6.06
CA GLY A 228 -14.53 -19.58 -5.14
C GLY A 228 -13.66 -18.33 -5.07
N SER A 229 -14.12 -17.29 -5.78
CA SER A 229 -13.79 -15.85 -5.65
C SER A 229 -12.34 -15.41 -5.85
N ASP A 230 -12.18 -14.28 -6.56
CA ASP A 230 -11.00 -13.40 -6.52
C ASP A 230 -10.41 -13.38 -5.09
N ARG A 231 -9.12 -13.71 -4.96
CA ARG A 231 -8.47 -13.82 -3.65
C ARG A 231 -7.66 -12.57 -3.37
N GLN A 232 -7.99 -11.81 -2.32
CA GLN A 232 -7.13 -10.73 -1.86
C GLN A 232 -5.74 -11.28 -1.49
N ILE A 233 -4.72 -10.70 -2.09
CA ILE A 233 -3.31 -10.97 -1.78
C ILE A 233 -2.79 -9.95 -0.79
N ASP A 234 -3.14 -8.69 -1.03
CA ASP A 234 -2.49 -7.55 -0.42
C ASP A 234 -3.44 -6.38 -0.19
N ARG A 235 -3.14 -5.53 0.80
CA ARG A 235 -3.81 -4.25 1.01
C ARG A 235 -2.89 -3.26 1.73
N THR A 236 -2.98 -2.00 1.32
CA THR A 236 -2.28 -0.90 1.98
C THR A 236 -3.13 0.35 2.01
N GLY A 237 -3.16 1.02 3.16
CA GLY A 237 -3.72 2.37 3.28
C GLY A 237 -2.67 3.34 3.78
N ARG A 238 -2.23 3.18 5.02
CA ARG A 238 -1.23 4.05 5.64
C ARG A 238 0.15 3.42 5.49
N PRO A 239 1.15 4.20 5.05
CA PRO A 239 2.49 3.68 4.84
C PRO A 239 3.09 3.09 6.12
N ALA A 240 3.81 1.99 5.93
CA ALA A 240 4.54 1.27 6.96
C ALA A 240 3.71 0.71 8.14
N ILE A 241 2.36 0.75 8.11
CA ILE A 241 1.57 0.15 9.21
C ILE A 241 1.79 -1.36 9.29
N ASN A 242 1.65 -2.09 8.18
CA ASN A 242 1.94 -3.52 8.20
C ASN A 242 3.41 -3.74 8.59
N THR A 243 4.35 -3.09 7.90
CA THR A 243 5.80 -3.22 8.15
C THR A 243 6.21 -2.98 9.61
N ALA A 244 5.70 -1.92 10.25
CA ALA A 244 6.16 -1.48 11.57
C ALA A 244 5.27 -1.94 12.73
N LEU A 245 4.00 -2.27 12.50
CA LEU A 245 3.02 -2.48 13.59
C LEU A 245 2.34 -3.84 13.58
N ILE A 246 2.59 -4.69 12.58
CA ILE A 246 2.07 -6.06 12.52
C ILE A 246 3.24 -7.04 12.47
N ASP A 247 3.30 -7.99 13.41
CA ASP A 247 4.36 -9.02 13.43
C ASP A 247 5.78 -8.39 13.50
N LEU A 248 5.92 -7.24 14.17
CA LEU A 248 7.18 -6.46 14.23
C LEU A 248 8.33 -7.27 14.85
N LEU A 249 8.05 -7.96 15.97
CA LEU A 249 9.05 -8.69 16.75
C LEU A 249 8.97 -10.22 16.57
N ALA A 250 7.99 -10.70 15.80
CA ALA A 250 7.76 -12.12 15.59
C ALA A 250 7.10 -12.37 14.23
N SER A 251 7.49 -13.44 13.54
CA SER A 251 6.83 -13.88 12.31
C SER A 251 5.79 -14.94 12.64
N THR A 252 4.55 -14.53 12.92
CA THR A 252 3.44 -15.42 13.29
C THR A 252 2.53 -15.75 12.11
N GLY A 253 2.68 -15.03 11.00
CA GLY A 253 1.79 -15.10 9.84
C GLY A 253 0.65 -14.09 9.91
N LEU A 254 0.71 -13.15 10.86
CA LEU A 254 -0.32 -12.12 11.04
C LEU A 254 -0.30 -11.12 9.90
N LYS A 255 0.84 -10.94 9.21
CA LYS A 255 0.95 -10.08 8.04
C LYS A 255 0.04 -10.53 6.89
N ASP A 256 0.07 -11.82 6.54
CA ASP A 256 -0.86 -12.37 5.53
C ASP A 256 -2.32 -12.23 6.01
N GLN A 257 -2.61 -12.47 7.29
CA GLN A 257 -3.97 -12.27 7.83
C GLN A 257 -4.41 -10.81 7.76
N TYR A 258 -3.49 -9.87 8.01
CA TYR A 258 -3.71 -8.44 7.87
C TYR A 258 -4.05 -8.10 6.44
N ASN A 259 -3.22 -8.53 5.49
CA ASN A 259 -3.36 -8.29 4.06
C ASN A 259 -4.66 -8.88 3.49
N GLN A 260 -5.10 -10.02 3.99
CA GLN A 260 -6.31 -10.72 3.53
C GLN A 260 -7.59 -10.31 4.27
N ALA A 261 -7.52 -9.39 5.24
CA ALA A 261 -8.71 -8.92 5.96
C ALA A 261 -9.56 -7.99 5.08
N GLU A 262 -10.48 -8.56 4.31
CA GLU A 262 -11.40 -7.82 3.43
C GLU A 262 -12.50 -7.07 4.19
N ASP A 263 -12.95 -7.62 5.31
CA ASP A 263 -13.98 -7.01 6.14
C ASP A 263 -13.38 -5.94 7.07
N ILE A 264 -13.62 -4.67 6.75
CA ILE A 264 -13.13 -3.52 7.51
C ILE A 264 -13.59 -3.57 8.97
N ASP A 265 -14.80 -4.09 9.24
CA ASP A 265 -15.33 -4.19 10.61
C ASP A 265 -14.54 -5.21 11.45
N SER A 266 -13.74 -6.08 10.81
CA SER A 266 -12.87 -7.05 11.48
C SER A 266 -11.50 -6.51 11.86
N TRP A 267 -11.05 -5.39 11.30
CA TRP A 267 -9.67 -4.91 11.47
C TRP A 267 -9.35 -4.58 12.93
N ALA A 268 -10.20 -3.80 13.61
CA ALA A 268 -10.00 -3.46 15.02
C ALA A 268 -10.04 -4.71 15.94
N PRO A 269 -11.06 -5.58 15.86
CA PRO A 269 -11.08 -6.84 16.61
C PRO A 269 -9.85 -7.74 16.42
N LEU A 270 -9.23 -7.73 15.23
CA LEU A 270 -8.09 -8.59 14.90
C LEU A 270 -6.74 -7.98 15.26
N PHE A 271 -6.54 -6.68 15.03
CA PHE A 271 -5.19 -6.11 14.96
C PHE A 271 -4.91 -4.98 15.97
N GLU A 272 -5.93 -4.37 16.60
CA GLU A 272 -5.72 -3.19 17.45
C GLU A 272 -4.77 -3.47 18.62
N MET A 273 -4.93 -4.63 19.27
CA MET A 273 -4.07 -5.03 20.38
C MET A 273 -2.63 -5.30 19.95
N GLU A 274 -2.42 -5.89 18.78
CA GLU A 274 -1.08 -6.11 18.22
C GLU A 274 -0.41 -4.76 17.94
N ILE A 275 -1.11 -3.87 17.23
CA ILE A 275 -0.64 -2.53 16.92
C ILE A 275 -0.28 -1.78 18.20
N ALA A 276 -1.12 -1.83 19.23
CA ALA A 276 -0.86 -1.15 20.50
C ALA A 276 0.39 -1.69 21.23
N ASN A 277 0.62 -3.00 21.18
CA ASN A 277 1.81 -3.60 21.79
C ASN A 277 3.09 -3.17 21.05
N ASN A 278 3.05 -3.14 19.72
CA ASN A 278 4.19 -2.72 18.90
C ASN A 278 4.45 -1.21 19.06
N LEU A 279 3.41 -0.38 19.09
CA LEU A 279 3.53 1.06 19.41
C LEU A 279 4.16 1.29 20.79
N ALA A 280 3.76 0.52 21.80
CA ALA A 280 4.36 0.62 23.14
C ALA A 280 5.84 0.20 23.16
N ALA A 281 6.27 -0.69 22.26
CA ALA A 281 7.67 -1.03 22.09
C ALA A 281 8.45 0.09 21.37
N LEU A 282 7.88 0.66 20.31
CA LEU A 282 8.48 1.77 19.56
C LEU A 282 8.66 3.04 20.40
N ASP A 283 7.71 3.36 21.28
CA ASP A 283 7.76 4.47 22.27
C ASP A 283 8.96 4.39 23.23
N THR A 284 9.70 3.27 23.25
CA THR A 284 10.90 3.15 24.08
C THR A 284 12.20 3.53 23.35
N LEU A 285 12.16 3.70 22.03
CA LEU A 285 13.37 3.76 21.19
C LEU A 285 14.18 5.04 21.36
N ASP A 286 13.55 6.18 21.70
CA ASP A 286 14.24 7.45 21.97
C ASP A 286 14.73 7.57 23.44
N GLY A 287 14.40 6.58 24.27
CA GLY A 287 14.70 6.56 25.70
C GLY A 287 13.73 7.37 26.58
N VAL A 288 12.63 7.90 26.03
CA VAL A 288 11.63 8.70 26.74
C VAL A 288 10.22 8.13 26.51
N VAL A 289 9.74 7.34 27.46
CA VAL A 289 8.40 6.73 27.36
C VAL A 289 7.28 7.76 27.51
N GLY A 290 6.29 7.72 26.63
CA GLY A 290 5.05 8.49 26.71
C GLY A 290 5.14 9.92 26.21
N ASN A 291 6.13 10.21 25.35
CA ASN A 291 6.24 11.47 24.60
C ASN A 291 5.75 11.34 23.14
N ASN A 292 5.26 10.16 22.74
CA ASN A 292 4.51 9.96 21.51
C ASN A 292 3.30 10.91 21.38
N LEU A 293 2.81 11.07 20.15
CA LEU A 293 1.71 12.00 19.84
C LEU A 293 0.43 11.67 20.63
N LEU A 294 0.16 10.38 20.81
CA LEU A 294 -0.96 9.85 21.57
C LEU A 294 -0.51 8.58 22.30
N PRO A 295 -1.09 8.26 23.48
CA PRO A 295 -0.80 7.01 24.16
C PRO A 295 -1.00 5.80 23.23
N PRO A 296 -0.17 4.73 23.32
CA PRO A 296 -0.16 3.64 22.34
C PRO A 296 -1.53 3.03 22.02
N MET A 297 -2.37 2.78 23.03
CA MET A 297 -3.73 2.27 22.81
C MET A 297 -4.64 3.25 22.06
N VAL A 298 -4.51 4.55 22.34
CA VAL A 298 -5.31 5.58 21.66
C VAL A 298 -4.86 5.69 20.21
N LEU A 299 -3.55 5.71 19.97
CA LEU A 299 -3.00 5.75 18.62
C LEU A 299 -3.33 4.46 17.83
N ALA A 300 -3.32 3.29 18.48
CA ALA A 300 -3.74 2.03 17.85
C ALA A 300 -5.19 2.09 17.36
N SER A 301 -6.11 2.66 18.13
CA SER A 301 -7.51 2.81 17.69
C SER A 301 -7.70 3.75 16.49
N VAL A 302 -6.72 4.63 16.24
CA VAL A 302 -6.67 5.47 15.02
C VAL A 302 -6.04 4.70 13.86
N LEU A 303 -4.89 4.05 14.09
CA LEU A 303 -4.08 3.42 13.03
C LEU A 303 -4.62 2.05 12.58
N VAL A 304 -5.41 1.37 13.42
CA VAL A 304 -6.04 0.09 13.02
C VAL A 304 -7.05 0.27 11.89
N ASP A 305 -7.60 1.49 11.77
CA ASP A 305 -8.25 1.93 10.54
C ASP A 305 -7.17 2.36 9.53
N ASP A 306 -6.62 1.37 8.83
CA ASP A 306 -5.54 1.49 7.86
C ASP A 306 -6.04 2.05 6.52
N ARG A 307 -6.56 3.27 6.57
CA ARG A 307 -6.98 4.02 5.40
C ARG A 307 -6.52 5.45 5.56
N LEU A 308 -5.94 6.02 4.50
CA LEU A 308 -5.69 7.45 4.43
C LEU A 308 -7.01 8.20 4.50
N ILE A 309 -7.07 9.29 5.25
CA ILE A 309 -8.24 10.16 5.28
C ILE A 309 -7.90 11.46 4.54
N ILE A 310 -8.72 11.79 3.54
CA ILE A 310 -8.56 12.99 2.72
C ILE A 310 -9.87 13.79 2.68
N ASP A 311 -9.78 15.11 2.90
CA ASP A 311 -10.82 16.09 2.62
C ASP A 311 -10.54 16.75 1.27
N VAL A 312 -11.31 16.34 0.26
CA VAL A 312 -11.12 16.77 -1.14
C VAL A 312 -11.61 18.19 -1.38
N SER A 313 -12.18 18.86 -0.39
CA SER A 313 -12.57 20.27 -0.46
C SER A 313 -11.44 21.24 -0.10
N ILE A 314 -10.30 20.73 0.40
CA ILE A 314 -9.14 21.52 0.82
C ILE A 314 -7.99 21.27 -0.17
N PRO A 315 -7.53 22.28 -0.93
CA PRO A 315 -6.46 22.07 -1.93
C PRO A 315 -5.06 21.83 -1.36
N GLU A 316 -4.78 22.30 -0.13
CA GLU A 316 -3.46 22.20 0.49
C GLU A 316 -3.26 20.83 1.16
N CYS A 317 -2.30 20.03 0.67
CA CYS A 317 -2.06 18.65 1.07
C CYS A 317 -0.64 18.41 1.61
N ASP A 318 -0.13 19.28 2.48
CA ASP A 318 1.22 19.19 3.05
C ASP A 318 1.20 18.83 4.55
N ALA A 319 0.30 17.92 4.94
CA ALA A 319 0.28 17.35 6.28
C ALA A 319 -0.32 15.95 6.29
N TYR A 320 0.50 14.97 6.65
CA TYR A 320 0.03 13.62 6.99
C TYR A 320 -0.82 13.66 8.27
N LEU A 321 -1.84 12.81 8.35
CA LEU A 321 -2.81 12.76 9.47
C LEU A 321 -3.58 14.07 9.73
N ALA A 322 -3.64 15.00 8.78
CA ALA A 322 -4.22 16.32 9.02
C ALA A 322 -5.70 16.24 9.44
N VAL A 323 -6.50 15.42 8.76
CA VAL A 323 -7.94 15.27 9.03
C VAL A 323 -8.16 14.63 10.40
N GLU A 324 -7.37 13.62 10.72
CA GLU A 324 -7.37 12.88 11.99
C GLU A 324 -7.04 13.79 13.17
N LEU A 325 -6.13 14.75 12.97
CA LEU A 325 -5.65 15.69 14.00
C LEU A 325 -6.41 17.03 14.00
N GLY A 326 -7.35 17.23 13.07
CA GLY A 326 -8.09 18.50 12.93
C GLY A 326 -7.22 19.67 12.45
N VAL A 327 -6.12 19.39 11.76
CA VAL A 327 -5.28 20.38 11.08
C VAL A 327 -6.00 20.80 9.79
N PRO A 328 -6.10 22.11 9.48
CA PRO A 328 -6.86 22.61 8.33
C PRO A 328 -6.09 22.41 7.00
N GLN A 329 -5.81 21.14 6.67
CA GLN A 329 -5.20 20.68 5.43
C GLN A 329 -5.96 19.44 4.93
N CYS A 330 -5.78 19.10 3.66
CA CYS A 330 -6.53 18.04 2.98
C CYS A 330 -6.30 16.65 3.59
N GLY A 331 -5.20 16.42 4.31
CA GLY A 331 -4.81 15.10 4.77
C GLY A 331 -4.22 14.27 3.63
N GLY A 332 -4.56 12.98 3.60
CA GLY A 332 -4.00 12.05 2.63
C GLY A 332 -2.48 11.96 2.71
N ARG A 333 -1.85 11.80 1.55
CA ARG A 333 -0.39 11.72 1.38
C ARG A 333 -0.01 12.14 -0.04
N THR A 334 0.85 13.15 -0.16
CA THR A 334 1.51 13.53 -1.42
C THR A 334 2.77 12.69 -1.67
N LEU A 335 3.27 12.70 -2.91
CA LEU A 335 4.52 12.02 -3.27
C LEU A 335 5.74 12.60 -2.54
N GLU A 336 5.72 13.91 -2.29
CA GLU A 336 6.84 14.61 -1.66
C GLU A 336 6.93 14.38 -0.14
N ARG A 337 5.84 13.93 0.49
CA ARG A 337 5.75 13.92 1.94
C ARG A 337 6.63 12.84 2.57
N ASP A 338 7.49 13.28 3.49
CA ASP A 338 8.29 12.40 4.34
C ASP A 338 7.42 11.79 5.42
N VAL A 339 6.72 10.73 5.03
CA VAL A 339 5.75 10.09 5.91
C VAL A 339 6.43 9.25 6.99
N ILE A 340 7.69 8.84 6.78
CA ILE A 340 8.45 8.10 7.78
C ILE A 340 8.80 9.01 8.94
N ASP A 341 9.28 10.22 8.67
CA ASP A 341 9.56 11.21 9.70
C ASP A 341 8.30 11.62 10.47
N ASP A 342 7.17 11.81 9.76
CA ASP A 342 5.87 12.05 10.43
C ASP A 342 5.47 10.88 11.34
N THR A 343 5.63 9.66 10.84
CA THR A 343 5.22 8.44 11.56
C THR A 343 6.12 8.20 12.77
N PHE A 344 7.44 8.32 12.63
CA PHE A 344 8.39 8.25 13.75
C PHE A 344 8.16 9.36 14.77
N GLY A 345 7.91 10.58 14.30
CA GLY A 345 7.47 11.70 15.14
C GLY A 345 6.25 11.35 15.98
N ALA A 346 5.29 10.65 15.40
CA ALA A 346 4.04 10.27 16.05
C ALA A 346 4.16 9.07 16.99
N VAL A 347 4.89 8.02 16.60
CA VAL A 347 4.93 6.73 17.31
C VAL A 347 6.10 6.57 18.28
N VAL A 348 7.24 7.22 18.00
CA VAL A 348 8.43 7.18 18.85
C VAL A 348 8.53 8.44 19.68
N GLY A 349 8.44 9.62 19.05
CA GLY A 349 8.55 10.90 19.75
C GLY A 349 8.97 12.05 18.84
N PRO A 350 8.76 13.31 19.28
CA PRO A 350 8.98 14.49 18.44
C PRO A 350 10.44 14.63 18.01
N GLY A 351 10.66 14.83 16.72
CA GLY A 351 11.98 15.05 16.12
C GLY A 351 12.78 13.78 15.85
N VAL A 352 12.18 12.60 16.04
CA VAL A 352 12.75 11.33 15.56
C VAL A 352 12.58 11.28 14.04
N SER A 353 13.64 10.90 13.35
CA SER A 353 13.75 10.90 11.89
C SER A 353 14.60 9.72 11.44
N ASP A 354 14.37 9.23 10.22
CA ASP A 354 15.28 8.29 9.55
C ASP A 354 16.44 9.01 8.83
N PHE A 355 16.37 10.34 8.78
CA PHE A 355 17.30 11.28 8.14
C PHE A 355 17.48 11.07 6.64
N VAL A 356 16.52 10.46 5.96
CA VAL A 356 16.58 10.24 4.51
C VAL A 356 15.98 11.45 3.79
N PRO A 357 16.79 12.24 3.05
CA PRO A 357 16.25 13.35 2.27
C PRO A 357 15.50 12.82 1.04
N ASN A 358 14.41 13.49 0.68
CA ASN A 358 13.76 13.25 -0.61
C ASN A 358 14.68 13.67 -1.78
N THR A 359 15.09 12.70 -2.60
CA THR A 359 15.90 12.91 -3.81
C THR A 359 15.13 12.66 -5.10
N ASN A 360 13.83 12.38 -5.02
CA ASN A 360 13.00 12.05 -6.18
C ASN A 360 12.79 13.26 -7.09
N ASN A 361 12.71 12.99 -8.40
CA ASN A 361 12.44 14.01 -9.41
C ASN A 361 11.01 13.87 -9.93
N PHE A 362 10.06 14.46 -9.21
CA PHE A 362 8.65 14.43 -9.58
C PHE A 362 8.31 15.33 -10.78
N LEU A 363 7.20 15.01 -11.44
CA LEU A 363 6.65 15.80 -12.54
C LEU A 363 5.67 16.85 -11.99
N ASP A 364 5.67 18.05 -12.57
CA ASP A 364 4.73 19.12 -12.21
C ASP A 364 3.30 18.87 -12.72
N GLU A 365 3.13 17.91 -13.63
CA GLU A 365 1.85 17.56 -14.24
C GLU A 365 1.57 16.06 -14.08
N PHE A 366 0.29 15.68 -14.23
CA PHE A 366 -0.15 14.29 -14.19
C PHE A 366 0.73 13.42 -15.12
N PRO A 367 1.27 12.28 -14.66
CA PRO A 367 0.89 11.54 -13.45
C PRO A 367 1.66 11.90 -12.16
N PHE A 368 2.39 13.01 -12.14
CA PHE A 368 3.21 13.53 -11.01
C PHE A 368 4.41 12.67 -10.57
N MET A 369 4.35 11.36 -10.76
CA MET A 369 5.47 10.45 -10.44
C MET A 369 6.64 10.61 -11.41
N GLY A 370 7.86 10.49 -10.88
CA GLY A 370 9.11 10.64 -11.63
C GLY A 370 9.30 9.61 -12.75
N GLU A 371 9.99 10.02 -13.81
CA GLU A 371 10.31 9.10 -14.93
C GLU A 371 11.17 7.92 -14.47
N PRO A 372 11.05 6.73 -15.10
CA PRO A 372 11.86 5.57 -14.75
C PRO A 372 13.36 5.83 -14.71
N VAL A 373 14.01 5.30 -13.67
CA VAL A 373 15.47 5.32 -13.55
C VAL A 373 16.05 4.27 -14.50
N MET A 374 16.52 4.75 -15.65
CA MET A 374 17.16 3.94 -16.67
C MET A 374 18.63 3.67 -16.31
N ARG A 375 18.91 2.57 -15.62
CA ARG A 375 20.31 2.16 -15.37
C ARG A 375 20.99 1.80 -16.70
N SER A 376 22.07 2.52 -17.05
CA SER A 376 22.93 2.10 -18.16
C SER A 376 23.56 0.75 -17.82
N ARG A 377 23.39 -0.24 -18.70
CA ARG A 377 23.94 -1.60 -18.55
C ARG A 377 25.45 -1.64 -18.36
#